data_AF-A0A0C2ZHQ8-F1
#
_entry.id   AF-A0A0C2ZHQ8-F1
#
_cell.length_a   1.000
_cell.length_b   1.000
_cell.length_c   1.000
_cell.angle_alpha   90.00
_cell.angle_beta   90.00
_cell.angle_gamma   90.00
#
_symmetry.space_group_name_H-M   'P 1'
#
loop_
_entity.id
_entity.type
_entity.pdbx_description
1 polymer ?
#
loop_
_entity_poly.entity_id
_entity_poly.type
_entity_poly.pdbx_seq_one_letter_code
_entity_poly.pdbx_strand_id
1 'polypeptide(L)'
;ILRRLEADLQDQVHHEAVEVPGKGSPFTCVEAEAEFWSVLDQVMLEDITPTGYGLLEEDVTQGVESTVEHIPIGRHGTQFVTVSLADPVWTRQAKTWCQALTILTLFDTDSAFDV
;
A
#
# COMPACT_ATOMS: atom_id res chain seq x y z
N ILE A 1 20.78 17.16 11.48
CA ILE A 1 20.01 15.91 11.63
C ILE A 1 19.73 15.32 10.24
N LEU A 2 19.04 16.05 9.34
CA LEU A 2 18.72 15.59 7.98
C LEU A 2 19.94 15.16 7.14
N ARG A 3 21.00 15.98 7.08
CA ARG A 3 22.25 15.62 6.35
C ARG A 3 22.96 14.35 6.82
N ARG A 4 22.73 13.94 8.08
CA ARG A 4 23.38 12.76 8.66
C ARG A 4 22.57 11.50 8.38
N LEU A 5 21.24 11.61 8.42
CA LEU A 5 20.32 10.56 7.94
C LEU A 5 20.52 10.25 6.46
N GLU A 6 20.67 11.28 5.63
CA GLU A 6 20.92 11.12 4.20
C GLU A 6 22.22 10.34 3.92
N ALA A 7 23.32 10.69 4.61
CA ALA A 7 24.58 9.97 4.49
C ALA A 7 24.49 8.51 4.96
N ASP A 8 23.82 8.26 6.10
CA ASP A 8 23.65 6.89 6.64
C ASP A 8 22.75 6.02 5.76
N LEU A 9 21.78 6.61 5.05
CA LEU A 9 20.91 5.92 4.09
C LEU A 9 21.61 5.64 2.77
N GLN A 10 22.45 6.56 2.30
CA GLN A 10 23.16 6.41 1.03
C GLN A 10 24.07 5.16 1.01
N ASP A 11 24.70 4.84 2.14
CA ASP A 11 25.55 3.64 2.30
C ASP A 11 24.75 2.32 2.34
N GLN A 12 23.43 2.38 2.56
CA GLN A 12 22.54 1.22 2.64
C GLN A 12 21.79 0.93 1.33
N VAL A 13 21.78 1.88 0.39
CA VAL A 13 21.13 1.72 -0.92
C VAL A 13 22.16 1.15 -1.91
N HIS A 14 22.13 -0.17 -2.09
CA HIS A 14 23.04 -0.89 -3.00
C HIS A 14 22.51 -1.06 -4.43
N HIS A 15 21.35 -0.48 -4.74
CA HIS A 15 20.77 -0.55 -6.07
C HIS A 15 20.93 0.79 -6.80
N GLU A 16 21.00 0.72 -8.14
CA GLU A 16 20.91 1.91 -8.98
C GLU A 16 19.59 2.65 -8.70
N ALA A 17 19.58 3.97 -8.89
CA ALA A 17 18.39 4.76 -8.69
C ALA A 17 17.26 4.21 -9.58
N VAL A 18 16.15 3.82 -8.97
CA VAL A 18 14.96 3.40 -9.71
C VAL A 18 14.34 4.65 -10.32
N GLU A 19 14.12 4.63 -11.63
CA GLU A 19 13.41 5.72 -12.30
C GLU A 19 12.01 5.85 -11.70
N VAL A 20 11.79 6.96 -11.00
CA VAL A 20 10.47 7.32 -10.54
C VAL A 20 9.68 7.88 -11.72
N PRO A 21 8.38 7.53 -11.86
CA PRO A 21 7.53 8.11 -12.89
C PRO A 21 7.62 9.64 -12.87
N GLY A 22 7.85 10.24 -14.05
CA GLY A 22 8.02 11.69 -14.16
C GLY A 22 6.77 12.51 -13.81
N LYS A 23 5.59 11.86 -13.76
CA LYS A 23 4.35 12.47 -13.27
C LYS A 23 4.30 12.35 -11.75
N GLY A 24 4.30 13.49 -11.06
CA GLY A 24 4.16 13.55 -9.60
C GLY A 24 2.75 13.25 -9.08
N SER A 25 1.78 13.04 -9.97
CA SER A 25 0.40 12.68 -9.63
C SER A 25 -0.09 11.58 -10.57
N PRO A 26 -0.84 10.58 -10.06
CA PRO A 26 -1.52 9.61 -10.91
C PRO A 26 -2.70 10.23 -11.68
N PHE A 27 -3.18 11.42 -11.28
CA PHE A 27 -4.32 12.08 -11.91
C PHE A 27 -3.88 13.04 -13.03
N THR A 28 -4.65 13.05 -14.13
CA THR A 28 -4.41 13.92 -15.30
C THR A 28 -4.82 15.37 -15.05
N CYS A 29 -5.79 15.61 -14.15
CA CYS A 29 -6.24 16.93 -13.75
C CYS A 29 -6.87 16.91 -12.34
N VAL A 30 -7.20 18.09 -11.82
CA VAL A 30 -7.78 18.26 -10.46
C VAL A 30 -9.20 17.67 -10.39
N GLU A 31 -9.94 17.70 -11.48
CA GLU A 31 -11.28 17.14 -11.57
C GLU A 31 -11.27 15.62 -11.42
N ALA A 32 -10.31 14.93 -12.08
CA ALA A 32 -10.14 13.48 -11.95
C ALA A 32 -9.73 13.08 -10.52
N GLU A 33 -8.88 13.88 -9.88
CA GLU A 33 -8.54 13.69 -8.46
C GLU A 33 -9.77 13.83 -7.55
N ALA A 34 -10.59 14.87 -7.76
CA ALA A 34 -11.82 15.08 -6.99
C ALA A 34 -12.83 13.93 -7.20
N GLU A 35 -12.94 13.42 -8.43
CA GLU A 35 -13.78 12.27 -8.75
C GLU A 35 -13.29 11.00 -8.04
N PHE A 36 -11.98 10.73 -8.06
CA PHE A 36 -11.37 9.63 -7.31
C PHE A 36 -11.76 9.66 -5.83
N TRP A 37 -11.59 10.80 -5.16
CA TRP A 37 -11.92 10.92 -3.74
C TRP A 37 -13.41 10.72 -3.49
N SER A 38 -14.28 11.25 -4.36
CA SER A 38 -15.73 11.04 -4.25
C SER A 38 -16.13 9.59 -4.41
N VAL A 39 -15.51 8.85 -5.33
CA VAL A 39 -15.79 7.42 -5.56
C VAL A 39 -15.25 6.59 -4.39
N LEU A 40 -14.04 6.90 -3.90
CA LEU A 40 -13.46 6.22 -2.75
C LEU A 40 -14.31 6.40 -1.50
N ASP A 41 -14.79 7.62 -1.22
CA ASP A 41 -15.69 7.88 -0.09
C ASP A 41 -16.97 7.04 -0.19
N GLN A 42 -17.54 6.91 -1.38
CA GLN A 42 -18.73 6.08 -1.58
C GLN A 42 -18.45 4.59 -1.36
N VAL A 43 -17.35 4.07 -1.92
CA VAL A 43 -16.92 2.67 -1.75
C VAL A 43 -16.63 2.33 -0.29
N MET A 44 -16.02 3.27 0.45
CA MET A 44 -15.78 3.15 1.88
C MET A 44 -17.09 3.21 2.68
N LEU A 45 -18.03 4.08 2.31
CA LEU A 45 -19.34 4.20 2.97
C LEU A 45 -20.20 2.96 2.77
N GLU A 46 -20.16 2.37 1.58
CA GLU A 46 -20.87 1.12 1.25
C GLU A 46 -20.16 -0.14 1.76
N ASP A 47 -18.98 0.01 2.38
CA ASP A 47 -18.16 -1.06 2.93
C ASP A 47 -17.83 -2.17 1.90
N ILE A 48 -17.63 -1.79 0.63
CA ILE A 48 -17.32 -2.73 -0.45
C ILE A 48 -15.93 -3.33 -0.26
N THR A 49 -15.80 -4.66 -0.30
CA THR A 49 -14.51 -5.36 -0.27
C THR A 49 -14.11 -5.77 -1.69
N PRO A 50 -13.01 -5.24 -2.25
CA PRO A 50 -12.51 -5.66 -3.56
C PRO A 50 -12.00 -7.11 -3.53
N THR A 51 -12.24 -7.84 -4.63
CA THR A 51 -11.78 -9.22 -4.84
C THR A 51 -10.35 -9.25 -5.39
N GLY A 52 -9.65 -10.38 -5.22
CA GLY A 52 -8.32 -10.60 -5.79
C GLY A 52 -7.16 -10.00 -4.98
N TYR A 53 -7.43 -9.53 -3.76
CA TYR A 53 -6.42 -8.92 -2.88
C TYR A 53 -6.13 -9.72 -1.61
N GLY A 54 -6.67 -10.94 -1.47
CA GLY A 54 -6.45 -11.76 -0.27
C GLY A 54 -7.24 -11.28 0.96
N LEU A 55 -8.25 -10.41 0.76
CA LEU A 55 -9.09 -9.87 1.84
C LEU A 55 -10.32 -10.72 2.12
N LEU A 56 -10.78 -11.48 1.12
CA LEU A 56 -11.92 -12.39 1.24
C LEU A 56 -11.41 -13.79 1.56
N GLU A 57 -12.18 -14.58 2.32
CA GLU A 57 -11.81 -15.97 2.63
C GLU A 57 -11.55 -16.80 1.37
N GLU A 58 -12.24 -16.49 0.27
CA GLU A 58 -12.05 -17.12 -1.05
C GLU A 58 -10.74 -16.75 -1.75
N ASP A 59 -10.14 -15.60 -1.42
CA ASP A 59 -8.85 -15.15 -1.97
C ASP A 59 -7.64 -15.71 -1.19
N VAL A 60 -7.85 -16.17 0.05
CA VAL A 60 -6.76 -16.67 0.91
C VAL A 60 -6.36 -18.09 0.47
N THR A 61 -5.23 -18.20 -0.24
CA THR A 61 -4.62 -19.49 -0.53
C THR A 61 -4.21 -20.18 0.77
N GLN A 62 -4.71 -21.41 1.00
CA GLN A 62 -4.47 -22.25 2.18
C GLN A 62 -3.05 -22.12 2.76
N GLY A 63 -2.94 -21.29 3.79
CA GLY A 63 -1.73 -21.09 4.58
C GLY A 63 -2.13 -20.22 5.77
N VAL A 64 -1.93 -20.72 6.98
CA VAL A 64 -2.16 -19.92 8.19
C VAL A 64 -1.04 -18.89 8.22
N GLU A 65 -1.31 -17.69 7.70
CA GLU A 65 -0.41 -16.56 7.86
C GLU A 65 -0.24 -16.31 9.36
N SER A 66 1.01 -16.28 9.82
CA SER A 66 1.29 -16.16 11.25
C SER A 66 0.74 -14.82 11.73
N THR A 67 -0.13 -14.80 12.73
CA THR A 67 -0.75 -13.57 13.26
C THR A 67 0.21 -12.73 14.11
N VAL A 68 1.51 -13.04 14.03
CA VAL A 68 2.57 -12.45 14.83
C VAL A 68 3.84 -12.37 13.98
N GLU A 69 4.46 -11.19 13.96
CA GLU A 69 5.78 -10.96 13.37
C GLU A 69 6.81 -10.67 14.46
N HIS A 70 8.02 -11.20 14.30
CA HIS A 70 9.14 -10.93 15.21
C HIS A 70 10.16 -10.03 14.51
N ILE A 71 10.16 -8.75 14.87
CA ILE A 71 11.10 -7.78 14.30
C ILE A 71 12.37 -7.75 15.17
N PRO A 72 13.54 -8.10 14.62
CA PRO A 72 14.80 -8.02 15.37
C PRO A 72 15.14 -6.55 15.68
N ILE A 73 15.52 -6.28 16.92
CA ILE A 73 15.96 -4.96 17.39
C ILE A 73 17.37 -5.01 17.99
N GLY A 74 18.07 -3.88 17.89
CA GLY A 74 19.43 -3.72 18.39
C GLY A 74 20.52 -4.13 17.39
N ARG A 75 21.77 -3.83 17.76
CA ARG A 75 22.93 -3.89 16.86
C ARG A 75 23.29 -5.29 16.33
N HIS A 76 22.73 -6.35 16.92
CA HIS A 76 23.00 -7.75 16.57
C HIS A 76 21.72 -8.60 16.43
N GLY A 77 20.53 -8.00 16.45
CA GLY A 77 19.26 -8.73 16.35
C GLY A 77 19.03 -9.78 17.45
N THR A 78 19.69 -9.61 18.62
CA THR A 78 19.58 -10.52 19.76
C THR A 78 18.31 -10.29 20.59
N GLN A 79 17.64 -9.17 20.35
CA GLN A 79 16.37 -8.82 20.95
C GLN A 79 15.32 -8.77 19.85
N PHE A 80 14.09 -9.14 20.16
CA PHE A 80 12.97 -9.11 19.22
C PHE A 80 11.84 -8.30 19.82
N VAL A 81 11.17 -7.53 18.98
CA VAL A 81 9.85 -6.98 19.26
C VAL A 81 8.83 -7.86 18.58
N THR A 82 7.94 -8.44 19.38
CA THR A 82 6.79 -9.20 18.88
C THR A 82 5.70 -8.21 18.53
N VAL A 83 5.35 -8.15 17.26
CA VAL A 83 4.24 -7.35 16.75
C VAL A 83 3.07 -8.29 16.47
N SER A 84 1.94 -8.01 17.12
CA SER A 84 0.68 -8.66 16.78
C SER A 84 0.24 -8.17 15.41
N LEU A 85 0.16 -9.09 14.45
CA LEU A 85 -0.52 -8.86 13.17
C LEU A 85 -2.03 -9.10 13.30
N ALA A 86 -2.53 -9.38 14.51
CA ALA A 86 -3.95 -9.62 14.75
C ALA A 86 -4.85 -8.56 14.08
N ASP A 87 -5.92 -9.07 13.48
CA ASP A 87 -6.67 -8.52 12.37
C ASP A 87 -7.21 -7.08 12.47
N PRO A 88 -7.76 -6.56 13.59
CA PRO A 88 -8.73 -5.47 13.45
C PRO A 88 -8.17 -4.14 12.92
N VAL A 89 -6.90 -3.83 13.16
CA VAL A 89 -6.29 -2.58 12.67
C VAL A 89 -5.76 -2.74 11.26
N TRP A 90 -5.05 -3.84 11.00
CA TRP A 90 -4.43 -4.09 9.70
C TRP A 90 -5.47 -4.44 8.63
N THR A 91 -6.51 -5.21 8.95
CA THR A 91 -7.58 -5.54 8.00
C THR A 91 -8.31 -4.29 7.52
N ARG A 92 -8.60 -3.32 8.42
CA ARG A 92 -9.25 -2.08 8.01
C ARG A 92 -8.36 -1.26 7.07
N GLN A 93 -7.09 -1.11 7.41
CA GLN A 93 -6.15 -0.36 6.58
C GLN A 93 -5.90 -1.05 5.23
N ALA A 94 -5.72 -2.36 5.24
CA ALA A 94 -5.55 -3.18 4.04
C ALA A 94 -6.78 -3.08 3.13
N LYS A 95 -8.00 -3.13 3.70
CA LYS A 95 -9.24 -2.92 2.94
C LYS A 95 -9.27 -1.53 2.30
N THR A 96 -9.01 -0.47 3.06
CA THR A 96 -8.97 0.89 2.50
C THR A 96 -7.91 1.05 1.40
N TRP A 97 -6.74 0.43 1.57
CA TRP A 97 -5.70 0.41 0.55
C TRP A 97 -6.16 -0.30 -0.72
N CYS A 98 -6.78 -1.48 -0.60
CA CYS A 98 -7.25 -2.24 -1.76
C CYS A 98 -8.42 -1.54 -2.46
N GLN A 99 -9.31 -0.89 -1.71
CA GLN A 99 -10.39 -0.05 -2.27
C GLN A 99 -9.80 1.09 -3.11
N ALA A 100 -8.85 1.84 -2.55
CA ALA A 100 -8.18 2.93 -3.26
C ALA A 100 -7.44 2.44 -4.51
N LEU A 101 -6.68 1.34 -4.39
CA LEU A 101 -5.92 0.78 -5.50
C LEU A 101 -6.83 0.30 -6.64
N THR A 102 -7.96 -0.35 -6.31
CA THR A 102 -8.94 -0.80 -7.31
C THR A 102 -9.56 0.37 -8.06
N ILE A 103 -9.82 1.48 -7.38
CA ILE A 103 -10.34 2.67 -8.04
C ILE A 103 -9.24 3.27 -8.94
N LEU A 104 -8.01 3.41 -8.43
CA LEU A 104 -6.90 3.94 -9.24
C LEU A 104 -6.65 3.15 -10.52
N THR A 105 -6.76 1.82 -10.49
CA THR A 105 -6.59 0.99 -11.68
C THR A 105 -7.70 1.19 -12.70
N LEU A 106 -8.92 1.51 -12.28
CA LEU A 106 -10.00 1.89 -13.20
C LEU A 106 -9.69 3.20 -13.92
N PHE A 107 -9.20 4.22 -13.20
CA PHE A 107 -8.79 5.50 -13.79
C PHE A 107 -7.62 5.35 -14.76
N ASP A 108 -6.68 4.45 -14.48
CA ASP A 108 -5.55 4.15 -15.36
C ASP A 108 -6.02 3.47 -16.66
N THR A 109 -6.98 2.55 -16.58
CA THR A 109 -7.54 1.87 -17.76
C THR A 109 -8.36 2.78 -18.68
N ASP A 110 -9.01 3.83 -18.15
CA ASP A 110 -9.72 4.81 -18.99
C ASP A 110 -8.77 5.66 -19.86
N SER A 111 -7.51 5.80 -19.44
CA SER A 111 -6.48 6.50 -20.24
C SER A 111 -5.94 5.67 -21.41
N ALA A 112 -6.18 4.35 -21.42
CA ALA A 112 -5.64 3.43 -22.42
C ALA A 112 -6.52 3.26 -23.67
N PHE A 113 -7.75 3.81 -23.67
CA PHE A 113 -8.69 3.70 -24.79
C PHE A 113 -8.80 4.94 -25.68
N ASP A 114 -8.00 5.99 -25.42
CA ASP A 114 -7.80 7.12 -26.35
C ASP A 114 -6.63 6.83 -27.31
N VAL A 115 -6.83 5.91 -28.27
CA VAL A 115 -5.97 5.75 -29.47
C VAL A 115 -6.83 5.63 -30.72
#